data_AF-A0AAJ0BSR4-F1
#
_entry.id   AF-A0AAJ0BSR4-F1
#
_cell.length_a   1.000
_cell.length_b   1.000
_cell.length_c   1.000
_cell.angle_alpha   90.00
_cell.angle_beta   90.00
_cell.angle_gamma   90.00
#
_symmetry.space_group_name_H-M   'P 1'
#
loop_
_entity.id
_entity.type
_entity.pdbx_description
1 polymer ?
#
loop_
_entity_poly.entity_id
_entity_poly.type
_entity_poly.pdbx_seq_one_letter_code
_entity_poly.pdbx_strand_id
1 'polypeptide(L)'
;MASASSSSSVSKNAPKEDQLWFFLLEDMPVPSFAQHSRTLSEVRNMDITLRRCLKITNAKGDVNDYAFYIHSQGMSAAVQLLTDESIIATYNLYCRADGLVLIIIRGKDDPSPNISRSSSYAQSLADRRKQSAARGIAVPELPIQPKVRHKTGSADITTMEPITEQDDVVSIRVGDDDFVTFTKDYLLGWLDAELSRLKNPTKIVVQTIGPDGQPRDVPLTAEVWQHSLLRGPWRDAFAGIWDRHIRAQCLREEALADLSTSQPGFRQSCRDFVRDLRAFGDDTRDRLLAVPTASHGGTLESALRALAEKRRDGTICASHDLSPIFRGCAGDCLGQGQ
;
A
#
# COMPACT_ATOMS: atom_id res chain seq x y z
N MET A 1 -49.39 2.08 36.95
CA MET A 1 -48.45 1.37 36.06
C MET A 1 -47.74 2.40 35.20
N ALA A 2 -46.54 2.81 35.59
CA ALA A 2 -45.64 3.60 34.76
C ALA A 2 -44.26 2.97 34.94
N SER A 3 -43.83 2.22 33.93
CA SER A 3 -42.56 1.52 33.88
C SER A 3 -41.44 2.53 33.69
N ALA A 4 -40.59 2.71 34.70
CA ALA A 4 -39.36 3.47 34.60
C ALA A 4 -38.40 2.77 33.62
N SER A 5 -38.07 3.46 32.54
CA SER A 5 -36.97 3.12 31.64
C SER A 5 -35.64 3.37 32.35
N SER A 6 -35.01 2.30 32.82
CA SER A 6 -33.63 2.33 33.31
C SER A 6 -32.67 2.51 32.13
N SER A 7 -32.18 3.74 31.98
CA SER A 7 -31.04 4.05 31.13
C SER A 7 -29.79 3.35 31.69
N SER A 8 -29.29 2.35 30.97
CA SER A 8 -27.98 1.76 31.28
C SER A 8 -26.89 2.76 30.90
N SER A 9 -26.47 3.56 31.88
CA SER A 9 -25.27 4.37 31.81
C SER A 9 -24.04 3.45 31.77
N VAL A 10 -23.64 3.06 30.55
CA VAL A 10 -22.34 2.42 30.32
C VAL A 10 -21.27 3.42 30.77
N SER A 11 -20.52 3.05 31.81
CA SER A 11 -19.44 3.83 32.39
C SER A 11 -18.45 4.25 31.29
N LYS A 12 -18.39 5.55 30.98
CA LYS A 12 -17.42 6.16 30.05
C LYS A 12 -15.95 6.10 30.52
N ASN A 13 -15.67 5.50 31.68
CA ASN A 13 -14.36 5.53 32.34
C ASN A 13 -13.69 4.16 32.50
N ALA A 14 -14.24 3.11 31.89
CA ALA A 14 -13.55 1.82 31.85
C ALA A 14 -12.32 1.96 30.94
N PRO A 15 -11.10 1.65 31.42
CA PRO A 15 -9.94 1.61 30.54
C PRO A 15 -10.18 0.58 29.44
N LYS A 16 -9.84 0.91 28.19
CA LYS A 16 -9.71 -0.14 27.17
C LYS A 16 -8.53 -1.02 27.59
N GLU A 17 -8.76 -2.33 27.74
CA GLU A 17 -7.73 -3.28 28.18
C GLU A 17 -6.50 -3.29 27.23
N ASP A 18 -6.64 -2.74 26.02
CA ASP A 18 -5.76 -2.94 24.87
C ASP A 18 -5.36 -1.64 24.18
N GLN A 19 -5.04 -0.64 24.98
CA GLN A 19 -4.59 0.64 24.49
C GLN A 19 -3.13 0.57 24.01
N LEU A 20 -2.83 1.17 22.88
CA LEU A 20 -1.49 1.18 22.29
C LEU A 20 -0.75 2.50 22.52
N TRP A 21 0.58 2.40 22.65
CA TRP A 21 1.45 3.52 22.97
C TRP A 21 2.54 3.70 21.93
N PHE A 22 2.54 4.82 21.22
CA PHE A 22 3.56 5.16 20.23
C PHE A 22 4.56 6.12 20.81
N PHE A 23 5.85 5.93 20.49
CA PHE A 23 6.92 6.82 20.90
C PHE A 23 7.63 7.32 19.64
N LEU A 24 7.50 8.62 19.39
CA LEU A 24 8.01 9.23 18.18
C LEU A 24 9.10 10.23 18.53
N LEU A 25 10.29 10.00 18.00
CA LEU A 25 11.35 11.01 17.98
C LEU A 25 11.29 11.77 16.66
N GLU A 26 10.89 13.04 16.71
CA GLU A 26 10.87 13.93 15.56
C GLU A 26 12.21 14.67 15.45
N ASP A 27 13.27 13.93 15.15
CA ASP A 27 14.60 14.47 14.83
C ASP A 27 14.77 14.64 13.31
N MET A 28 15.52 15.67 12.90
CA MET A 28 15.75 16.06 11.49
C MET A 28 16.75 15.08 10.85
N PRO A 29 16.78 14.74 9.54
CA PRO A 29 15.90 15.02 8.38
C PRO A 29 15.09 13.78 7.93
N VAL A 30 15.12 12.69 8.69
CA VAL A 30 14.40 11.46 8.42
C VAL A 30 13.61 11.13 9.68
N PRO A 31 12.28 10.98 9.61
CA PRO A 31 11.49 10.62 10.80
C PRO A 31 11.95 9.24 11.30
N SER A 32 12.73 9.19 12.37
CA SER A 32 13.05 7.94 13.07
C SER A 32 11.93 7.63 14.04
N PHE A 33 11.16 6.57 13.77
CA PHE A 33 10.07 6.15 14.66
C PHE A 33 10.38 4.78 15.26
N ALA A 34 10.13 4.64 16.56
CA ALA A 34 10.13 3.36 17.25
C ALA A 34 8.68 3.01 17.60
N GLN A 35 8.14 1.98 16.98
CA GLN A 35 6.82 1.45 17.35
C GLN A 35 6.99 0.39 18.43
N HIS A 36 6.35 0.58 19.58
CA HIS A 36 6.28 -0.43 20.64
C HIS A 36 4.82 -0.67 21.00
N SER A 37 4.36 -1.92 20.92
CA SER A 37 3.05 -2.30 21.45
C SER A 37 3.21 -2.55 22.95
N ARG A 38 2.53 -1.77 23.79
CA ARG A 38 2.45 -1.98 25.24
C ARG A 38 0.98 -2.02 25.66
N THR A 39 0.60 -3.03 26.43
CA THR A 39 -0.73 -3.16 27.02
C THR A 39 -0.91 -2.18 28.18
N LEU A 40 -2.16 -1.90 28.55
CA LEU A 40 -2.44 -1.06 29.71
C LEU A 40 -1.84 -1.63 31.01
N SER A 41 -1.83 -2.96 31.17
CA SER A 41 -1.23 -3.61 32.34
C SER A 41 0.28 -3.45 32.36
N GLU A 42 0.95 -3.51 31.19
CA GLU A 42 2.37 -3.20 31.10
C GLU A 42 2.63 -1.73 31.43
N VAL A 43 1.83 -0.79 30.90
CA VAL A 43 1.96 0.64 31.18
C VAL A 43 1.69 0.96 32.66
N ARG A 44 0.68 0.32 33.28
CA ARG A 44 0.36 0.46 34.71
C ARG A 44 1.45 -0.10 35.61
N ASN A 45 2.13 -1.15 35.16
CA ASN A 45 3.26 -1.77 35.86
C ASN A 45 4.62 -1.18 35.46
N MET A 46 4.64 -0.14 34.61
CA MET A 46 5.87 0.41 34.07
C MET A 46 6.29 1.68 34.79
N ASP A 47 7.56 1.70 35.16
CA ASP A 47 8.40 2.88 35.30
C ASP A 47 8.52 3.65 33.96
N ILE A 48 7.40 4.08 33.37
CA ILE A 48 7.40 4.99 32.21
C ILE A 48 7.84 6.36 32.73
N THR A 49 9.09 6.68 32.39
CA THR A 49 9.75 7.95 32.65
C THR A 49 10.12 8.59 31.32
N LEU A 50 10.33 9.90 31.29
CA LEU A 50 10.83 10.63 30.13
C LEU A 50 12.15 10.02 29.63
N ARG A 51 13.01 9.58 30.57
CA ARG A 51 14.25 8.85 30.25
C ARG A 51 13.99 7.52 29.55
N ARG A 52 12.95 6.78 29.95
CA ARG A 52 12.56 5.54 29.26
C ARG A 52 11.99 5.81 27.88
N CYS A 53 11.23 6.88 27.70
CA CYS A 53 10.75 7.32 26.39
C CYS A 53 11.91 7.58 25.41
N LEU A 54 12.98 8.25 25.85
CA LEU A 54 14.19 8.44 25.04
C LEU A 54 14.90 7.14 24.68
N LYS A 55 15.02 6.22 25.65
CA LYS A 55 15.61 4.91 25.40
C LYS A 55 14.82 4.12 24.35
N ILE A 56 13.49 4.17 24.41
CA ILE A 56 12.61 3.49 23.45
C ILE A 56 12.84 4.02 22.03
N THR A 57 13.03 5.32 21.87
CA THR A 57 13.24 5.94 20.56
C THR A 57 14.69 5.91 20.08
N ASN A 58 15.60 5.30 20.84
CA ASN A 58 17.05 5.36 20.61
C ASN A 58 17.57 6.80 20.44
N ALA A 59 16.96 7.77 21.11
CA ALA A 59 17.38 9.16 21.10
C ALA A 59 18.77 9.31 21.75
N LYS A 60 19.58 10.23 21.21
CA LYS A 60 20.93 10.54 21.74
C LYS A 60 20.87 11.78 22.61
N GLY A 61 21.20 11.66 23.89
CA GLY A 61 21.23 12.80 24.81
C GLY A 61 20.54 12.48 26.14
N ASP A 62 20.27 13.50 26.94
CA ASP A 62 19.50 13.39 28.18
C ASP A 62 18.12 14.03 28.04
N VAL A 63 17.25 13.79 29.02
CA VAL A 63 15.86 14.30 29.06
C VAL A 63 15.78 15.80 28.84
N ASN A 64 16.76 16.56 29.33
CA ASN A 64 16.80 18.02 29.25
C ASN A 64 17.06 18.57 27.85
N ASP A 65 17.50 17.73 26.91
CA ASP A 65 17.75 18.09 25.51
C ASP A 65 16.47 18.04 24.66
N TYR A 66 15.37 17.55 25.26
CA TYR A 66 14.13 17.25 24.55
C TYR A 66 12.90 17.84 25.24
N ALA A 67 11.87 18.10 24.43
CA ALA A 67 10.51 18.39 24.86
C ALA A 67 9.61 17.20 24.55
N PHE A 68 8.76 16.83 25.51
CA PHE A 68 7.89 15.66 25.43
C PHE A 68 6.43 16.11 25.39
N TYR A 69 5.62 15.44 24.58
CA TYR A 69 4.20 15.72 24.45
C TYR A 69 3.41 14.43 24.40
N ILE A 70 2.21 14.42 24.98
CA ILE A 70 1.26 13.31 24.89
C ILE A 70 0.02 13.72 24.11
N HIS A 71 -0.48 12.83 23.26
CA HIS A 71 -1.68 13.04 22.46
C HIS A 71 -2.48 11.75 22.30
N SER A 72 -3.79 11.86 22.20
CA SER A 72 -4.70 10.74 21.92
C SER A 72 -5.92 11.25 21.13
N GLN A 73 -6.73 10.34 20.61
CA GLN A 73 -7.87 10.68 19.73
C GLN A 73 -8.93 11.57 20.40
N GLY A 74 -9.14 11.41 21.70
CA GLY A 74 -10.06 12.21 22.50
C GLY A 74 -9.51 13.59 22.88
N MET A 75 -8.24 13.87 22.58
CA MET A 75 -7.61 15.16 22.86
C MET A 75 -7.75 16.12 21.69
N SER A 76 -8.07 17.38 21.99
CA SER A 76 -8.10 18.44 20.98
C SER A 76 -6.70 18.94 20.63
N ALA A 77 -5.73 18.82 21.54
CA ALA A 77 -4.34 19.21 21.37
C ALA A 77 -3.44 18.27 22.19
N ALA A 78 -2.24 18.00 21.69
CA ALA A 78 -1.16 17.38 22.44
C ALA A 78 -0.71 18.28 23.60
N VAL A 79 -0.49 17.68 24.76
CA VAL A 79 -0.13 18.36 26.00
C VAL A 79 1.35 18.11 26.30
N GLN A 80 2.06 19.16 26.70
CA GLN A 80 3.47 19.05 27.08
C GLN A 80 3.61 18.32 28.42
N LEU A 81 4.54 17.38 28.45
CA LEU A 81 4.92 16.60 29.63
C LEU A 81 6.16 17.25 30.26
N LEU A 82 6.05 17.64 31.53
CA LEU A 82 7.11 18.35 32.26
C LEU A 82 7.92 17.43 33.17
N THR A 83 7.30 16.39 33.70
CA THR A 83 7.91 15.41 34.60
C THR A 83 7.39 14.00 34.31
N ASP A 84 7.99 12.99 34.93
CA ASP A 84 7.50 11.61 34.83
C ASP A 84 6.05 11.47 35.32
N GLU A 85 5.69 12.18 36.41
CA GLU A 85 4.33 12.18 36.96
C GLU A 85 3.30 12.81 36.01
N SER A 86 3.74 13.77 35.17
CA SER A 86 2.85 14.39 34.20
C SER A 86 2.33 13.40 33.15
N ILE A 87 3.10 12.34 32.85
CA ILE A 87 2.67 11.29 31.92
C ILE A 87 1.42 10.59 32.48
N ILE A 88 1.49 10.16 33.75
CA ILE A 88 0.41 9.42 34.42
C ILE A 88 -0.80 10.33 34.64
N ALA A 89 -0.58 11.58 35.03
CA ALA A 89 -1.65 12.55 35.25
C ALA A 89 -2.43 12.82 33.95
N THR A 90 -1.74 13.17 32.87
CA THR A 90 -2.38 13.47 31.58
C THR A 90 -3.04 12.23 30.99
N TYR A 91 -2.41 11.06 31.15
CA TYR A 91 -2.98 9.78 30.75
C TYR A 91 -4.35 9.52 31.40
N ASN A 92 -4.41 9.64 32.72
CA ASN A 92 -5.63 9.35 33.49
C ASN A 92 -6.76 10.34 33.18
N LEU A 93 -6.41 11.60 32.89
CA LEU A 93 -7.38 12.66 32.61
C LEU A 93 -7.96 12.58 31.20
N TYR A 94 -7.14 12.27 30.20
CA TYR A 94 -7.54 12.48 28.80
C TYR A 94 -7.45 11.23 27.94
N CYS A 95 -6.50 10.34 28.21
CA CYS A 95 -6.18 9.27 27.27
C CYS A 95 -6.83 7.93 27.62
N ARG A 96 -7.28 7.72 28.85
CA ARG A 96 -7.71 6.40 29.37
C ARG A 96 -8.79 5.68 28.53
N ALA A 97 -9.69 6.43 27.89
CA ALA A 97 -10.76 5.88 27.07
C ALA A 97 -10.35 5.61 25.61
N ASP A 98 -9.20 6.13 25.19
CA ASP A 98 -8.75 6.09 23.80
C ASP A 98 -7.98 4.81 23.50
N GLY A 99 -8.12 4.27 22.28
CA GLY A 99 -7.39 3.06 21.87
C GLY A 99 -5.91 3.31 21.58
N LEU A 100 -5.50 4.57 21.42
CA LEU A 100 -4.16 4.95 21.00
C LEU A 100 -3.68 6.19 21.76
N VAL A 101 -2.47 6.09 22.29
CA VAL A 101 -1.71 7.15 22.95
C VAL A 101 -0.41 7.35 22.20
N LEU A 102 -0.04 8.60 21.97
CA LEU A 102 1.18 8.98 21.28
C LEU A 102 2.01 9.88 22.18
N ILE A 103 3.25 9.49 22.43
CA ILE A 103 4.31 10.32 22.99
C ILE A 103 5.15 10.86 21.84
N ILE A 104 5.19 12.18 21.71
CA ILE A 104 5.98 12.92 20.72
C ILE A 104 7.18 13.53 21.45
N ILE A 105 8.37 13.28 20.95
CA ILE A 105 9.64 13.77 21.48
C ILE A 105 10.25 14.69 20.41
N ARG A 106 10.52 15.94 20.78
CA ARG A 106 11.13 16.96 19.92
C ARG A 106 12.37 17.53 20.60
N GLY A 107 13.27 18.18 19.87
CA GLY A 107 14.35 18.96 20.49
C GLY A 107 13.77 20.02 21.43
N LYS A 108 14.49 20.36 22.50
CA LYS A 108 14.02 21.30 23.52
C LYS A 108 13.51 22.63 22.95
N ASP A 109 14.22 23.15 21.95
CA ASP A 109 13.94 24.45 21.34
C ASP A 109 12.98 24.35 20.14
N ASP A 110 12.50 23.15 19.83
CA ASP A 110 11.51 22.95 18.78
C ASP A 110 10.15 23.50 19.20
N PRO A 111 9.36 24.02 18.25
CA PRO A 111 8.04 24.51 18.56
C PRO A 111 7.11 23.35 18.94
N SER A 112 6.05 23.67 19.70
CA SER A 112 5.01 22.71 20.12
C SER A 112 4.42 21.95 18.92
N PRO A 113 3.99 20.68 19.03
CA PRO A 113 3.30 19.99 17.94
C PRO A 113 2.01 20.66 17.49
N ASN A 114 1.39 21.54 18.27
CA ASN A 114 0.15 22.20 17.86
C ASN A 114 0.02 23.58 18.53
N ILE A 115 -1.04 24.29 18.13
CA ILE A 115 -1.48 25.51 18.81
C ILE A 115 -2.40 25.15 19.98
N SER A 116 -2.32 25.93 21.05
CA SER A 116 -3.11 25.76 22.28
C SER A 116 -4.63 25.82 22.07
N ARG A 117 -5.09 26.30 20.91
CA ARG A 117 -6.51 26.44 20.55
C ARG A 117 -6.97 25.45 19.47
N SER A 118 -6.25 24.34 19.31
CA SER A 118 -6.68 23.30 18.37
C SER A 118 -8.09 22.82 18.75
N SER A 119 -9.02 22.86 17.80
CA SER A 119 -10.44 22.57 18.03
C SER A 119 -10.76 21.08 18.05
N SER A 120 -9.85 20.25 17.55
CA SER A 120 -10.02 18.81 17.42
C SER A 120 -8.69 18.10 17.19
N TYR A 121 -8.68 16.78 17.40
CA TYR A 121 -7.56 15.90 17.06
C TYR A 121 -7.07 16.10 15.62
N ALA A 122 -8.00 16.21 14.65
CA ALA A 122 -7.67 16.41 13.23
C ALA A 122 -6.96 17.75 12.99
N GLN A 123 -7.41 18.82 13.66
CA GLN A 123 -6.77 20.12 13.57
C GLN A 123 -5.39 20.13 14.23
N SER A 124 -5.24 19.52 15.41
CA SER A 124 -3.94 19.34 16.09
C SER A 124 -2.94 18.57 15.21
N LEU A 125 -3.41 17.56 14.47
CA LEU A 125 -2.58 16.84 13.50
C LEU A 125 -2.18 17.71 12.30
N ALA A 126 -3.10 18.52 11.77
CA ALA A 126 -2.82 19.46 10.69
C ALA A 126 -1.79 20.52 11.11
N ASP A 127 -1.93 21.06 12.32
CA ASP A 127 -0.99 22.03 12.89
C ASP A 127 0.39 21.40 13.07
N ARG A 128 0.45 20.15 13.55
CA ARG A 128 1.70 19.39 13.67
C ARG A 128 2.41 19.20 12.34
N ARG A 129 1.65 18.85 11.29
CA ARG A 129 2.19 18.73 9.93
C ARG A 129 2.78 20.06 9.48
N LYS A 130 2.05 21.16 9.66
CA LYS A 130 2.52 22.50 9.31
C LYS A 130 3.82 22.87 10.02
N GLN A 131 3.89 22.67 11.34
CA GLN A 131 5.05 23.05 12.15
C GLN A 131 6.29 22.18 11.87
N SER A 132 6.08 20.92 11.49
CA SER A 132 7.19 20.00 11.20
C SER A 132 7.66 20.14 9.74
N ALA A 133 6.74 20.40 8.81
CA ALA A 133 7.06 20.69 7.41
C ALA A 133 7.89 21.97 7.27
N ALA A 134 7.65 22.98 8.11
CA ALA A 134 8.48 24.18 8.18
C ALA A 134 9.96 23.90 8.51
N ARG A 135 10.24 22.71 9.08
CA ARG A 135 11.58 22.23 9.42
C ARG A 135 12.08 21.18 8.42
N GLY A 136 11.33 20.85 7.37
CA GLY A 136 11.69 19.77 6.44
C GLY A 136 11.47 18.36 7.00
N ILE A 137 10.73 18.23 8.12
CA ILE A 137 10.36 16.94 8.70
C ILE A 137 9.02 16.51 8.11
N ALA A 138 9.02 15.39 7.40
CA ALA A 138 7.79 14.72 7.01
C ALA A 138 7.16 14.07 8.25
N VAL A 139 6.06 14.64 8.75
CA VAL A 139 5.25 13.99 9.78
C VAL A 139 4.51 12.84 9.13
N PRO A 140 4.81 11.58 9.48
CA PRO A 140 4.01 10.48 8.99
C PRO A 140 2.57 10.74 9.46
N GLU A 141 1.60 10.47 8.58
CA GLU A 141 0.31 10.10 9.15
C GLU A 141 0.63 8.96 10.13
N LEU A 142 0.20 9.06 11.38
CA LEU A 142 0.18 7.89 12.27
C LEU A 142 -1.20 7.23 12.15
N PRO A 143 -1.56 6.55 11.05
CA PRO A 143 -2.54 5.50 11.11
C PRO A 143 -1.72 4.21 11.32
N ILE A 144 -1.00 4.14 12.45
CA ILE A 144 -0.63 2.83 12.92
C ILE A 144 -1.92 2.30 13.52
N GLN A 145 -2.65 1.56 12.67
CA GLN A 145 -3.79 0.82 13.15
C GLN A 145 -3.32 -0.02 14.32
N PRO A 146 -4.18 -0.19 15.34
CA PRO A 146 -3.85 -1.12 16.39
C PRO A 146 -3.38 -2.44 15.79
N LYS A 147 -2.46 -3.15 16.47
CA LYS A 147 -2.21 -4.57 16.15
C LYS A 147 -3.61 -5.16 16.08
N VAL A 148 -4.09 -5.45 14.86
CA VAL A 148 -5.49 -5.81 14.65
C VAL A 148 -5.67 -7.03 15.51
N ARG A 149 -6.46 -6.90 16.58
CA ARG A 149 -6.65 -8.00 17.50
C ARG A 149 -7.21 -9.13 16.65
N HIS A 150 -6.46 -10.22 16.60
CA HIS A 150 -6.79 -11.46 15.93
C HIS A 150 -8.17 -11.92 16.41
N LYS A 151 -9.23 -11.42 15.78
CA LYS A 151 -10.60 -11.70 16.21
C LYS A 151 -11.55 -11.75 15.03
N THR A 152 -11.06 -12.30 13.92
CA THR A 152 -11.88 -12.57 12.74
C THR A 152 -12.36 -14.02 12.75
N GLY A 153 -11.73 -14.91 13.53
CA GLY A 153 -12.06 -16.34 13.55
C GLY A 153 -11.83 -17.03 12.19
N SER A 154 -11.02 -16.42 11.31
CA SER A 154 -10.71 -16.93 9.98
C SER A 154 -9.93 -18.24 10.08
N ALA A 155 -10.23 -19.18 9.18
CA ALA A 155 -9.46 -20.40 9.01
C ALA A 155 -8.44 -20.25 7.89
N ASP A 156 -7.27 -20.84 8.08
CA ASP A 156 -6.27 -20.96 7.03
C ASP A 156 -6.80 -21.93 5.98
N ILE A 157 -6.80 -21.55 4.70
CA ILE A 157 -7.40 -22.38 3.64
C ILE A 157 -6.54 -23.60 3.29
N THR A 158 -5.26 -23.59 3.64
CA THR A 158 -4.32 -24.68 3.37
C THR A 158 -4.44 -25.77 4.43
N THR A 159 -4.64 -25.39 5.69
CA THR A 159 -4.78 -26.33 6.80
C THR A 159 -6.24 -26.59 7.20
N MET A 160 -7.17 -25.70 6.79
CA MET A 160 -8.57 -25.64 7.25
C MET A 160 -8.72 -25.45 8.76
N GLU A 161 -7.66 -25.03 9.45
CA GLU A 161 -7.65 -24.81 10.89
C GLU A 161 -7.80 -23.32 11.23
N PRO A 162 -8.40 -22.98 12.39
CA PRO A 162 -8.45 -21.60 12.85
C PRO A 162 -7.06 -21.00 12.98
N ILE A 163 -6.87 -19.78 12.47
CA ILE A 163 -5.61 -19.06 12.60
C ILE A 163 -5.48 -18.59 14.05
N THR A 164 -4.60 -19.23 14.82
CA THR A 164 -4.45 -19.03 16.27
C THR A 164 -3.13 -18.38 16.68
N GLU A 165 -2.06 -18.56 15.90
CA GLU A 165 -0.71 -18.05 16.21
C GLU A 165 -0.56 -16.57 15.82
N GLN A 166 -0.11 -15.73 16.75
CA GLN A 166 -0.04 -14.27 16.53
C GLN A 166 1.19 -13.81 15.73
N ASP A 167 2.20 -14.67 15.59
CA ASP A 167 3.55 -14.28 15.18
C ASP A 167 3.85 -14.50 13.70
N ASP A 168 2.90 -15.02 12.89
CA ASP A 168 3.04 -15.17 11.43
C ASP A 168 1.76 -14.77 10.67
N VAL A 169 1.03 -13.80 11.23
CA VAL A 169 -0.29 -13.44 10.75
C VAL A 169 -0.33 -12.04 10.17
N VAL A 170 -1.06 -11.92 9.05
CA VAL A 170 -1.36 -10.66 8.36
C VAL A 170 -2.85 -10.38 8.50
N SER A 171 -3.18 -9.23 9.08
CA SER A 171 -4.56 -8.75 9.15
C SER A 171 -4.79 -7.64 8.14
N ILE A 172 -5.84 -7.78 7.34
CA ILE A 172 -6.26 -6.84 6.32
C ILE A 172 -7.58 -6.21 6.75
N ARG A 173 -7.65 -4.89 6.71
CA ARG A 173 -8.90 -4.16 6.91
C ARG A 173 -9.71 -4.19 5.60
N VAL A 174 -10.96 -4.66 5.67
CA VAL A 174 -11.86 -4.81 4.50
C VAL A 174 -13.06 -3.85 4.58
N GLY A 175 -13.18 -3.06 5.66
CA GLY A 175 -14.20 -2.02 5.83
C GLY A 175 -13.94 -1.14 7.05
N ASP A 176 -14.92 -0.36 7.51
CA ASP A 176 -14.72 0.60 8.60
C ASP A 176 -14.34 -0.05 9.93
N ASP A 177 -14.80 -1.27 10.22
CA ASP A 177 -14.46 -2.04 11.41
C ASP A 177 -14.32 -3.56 11.15
N ASP A 178 -14.28 -3.98 9.88
CA ASP A 178 -14.13 -5.41 9.52
C ASP A 178 -12.69 -5.75 9.11
N PHE A 179 -12.24 -6.91 9.58
CA PHE A 179 -10.89 -7.39 9.37
C PHE A 179 -10.94 -8.83 8.86
N VAL A 180 -9.93 -9.17 8.06
CA VAL A 180 -9.70 -10.52 7.61
C VAL A 180 -8.25 -10.89 7.93
N THR A 181 -8.06 -12.15 8.31
CA THR A 181 -6.77 -12.63 8.77
C THR A 181 -6.25 -13.72 7.83
N PHE A 182 -4.96 -13.64 7.52
CA PHE A 182 -4.24 -14.60 6.69
C PHE A 182 -2.96 -15.03 7.41
N THR A 183 -2.50 -16.26 7.17
CA THR A 183 -1.09 -16.58 7.42
C THR A 183 -0.23 -15.83 6.40
N LYS A 184 0.90 -15.32 6.86
CA LYS A 184 1.85 -14.53 6.05
C LYS A 184 2.32 -15.33 4.84
N ASP A 185 2.69 -16.58 5.03
CA ASP A 185 3.22 -17.44 3.97
C ASP A 185 2.17 -17.75 2.90
N TYR A 186 0.92 -18.00 3.31
CA TYR A 186 -0.18 -18.16 2.37
C TYR A 186 -0.37 -16.91 1.51
N LEU A 187 -0.40 -15.73 2.14
CA LEU A 187 -0.61 -14.48 1.42
C LEU A 187 0.55 -14.16 0.47
N LEU A 188 1.80 -14.39 0.88
CA LEU A 188 2.98 -14.21 0.03
C LEU A 188 2.97 -15.21 -1.13
N GLY A 189 2.68 -16.48 -0.89
CA GLY A 189 2.58 -17.50 -1.92
C GLY A 189 1.49 -17.20 -2.96
N TRP A 190 0.33 -16.70 -2.50
CA TRP A 190 -0.75 -16.26 -3.38
C TRP A 190 -0.33 -15.07 -4.26
N LEU A 191 0.33 -14.08 -3.65
CA LEU A 191 0.86 -12.94 -4.37
C LEU A 191 1.87 -13.38 -5.43
N ASP A 192 2.85 -14.21 -5.09
CA ASP A 192 3.86 -14.66 -6.05
C ASP A 192 3.24 -15.44 -7.23
N ALA A 193 2.25 -16.29 -6.97
CA ALA A 193 1.53 -17.00 -8.02
C ALA A 193 0.79 -16.06 -8.97
N GLU A 194 0.11 -15.04 -8.45
CA GLU A 194 -0.67 -14.09 -9.25
C GLU A 194 0.21 -13.06 -9.97
N LEU A 195 1.32 -12.64 -9.36
CA LEU A 195 2.32 -11.77 -9.97
C LEU A 195 3.07 -12.47 -11.10
N SER A 196 3.33 -13.77 -10.97
CA SER A 196 3.91 -14.59 -12.05
C SER A 196 3.01 -14.64 -13.29
N ARG A 197 1.70 -14.40 -13.12
CA ARG A 197 0.72 -14.24 -14.20
C ARG A 197 0.59 -12.81 -14.71
N LEU A 198 1.53 -11.93 -14.34
CA LEU A 198 1.57 -10.52 -14.70
C LEU A 198 0.34 -9.72 -14.22
N LYS A 199 -0.34 -10.18 -13.17
CA LYS A 199 -1.44 -9.39 -12.59
C LYS A 199 -0.88 -8.19 -11.85
N ASN A 200 -1.61 -7.08 -11.92
CA ASN A 200 -1.33 -5.91 -11.12
C ASN A 200 -1.62 -6.24 -9.64
N PRO A 201 -0.70 -5.96 -8.69
CA PRO A 201 -0.91 -6.23 -7.26
C PRO A 201 -2.19 -5.62 -6.69
N THR A 202 -2.62 -4.46 -7.22
CA THR A 202 -3.85 -3.77 -6.80
C THR A 202 -5.14 -4.41 -7.31
N LYS A 203 -5.01 -5.42 -8.20
CA LYS A 203 -6.11 -6.17 -8.81
C LYS A 203 -6.16 -7.63 -8.36
N ILE A 204 -5.28 -8.01 -7.44
CA ILE A 204 -5.26 -9.37 -6.90
C ILE A 204 -6.42 -9.51 -5.92
N VAL A 205 -7.12 -10.63 -6.01
CA VAL A 205 -8.16 -11.04 -5.06
C VAL A 205 -7.66 -12.30 -4.37
N VAL A 206 -7.62 -12.27 -3.04
CA VAL A 206 -7.16 -13.38 -2.21
C VAL A 206 -8.36 -14.02 -1.54
N GLN A 207 -8.40 -15.35 -1.51
CA GLN A 207 -9.51 -16.08 -0.90
C GLN A 207 -9.18 -16.46 0.55
N THR A 208 -10.19 -16.43 1.41
CA THR A 208 -10.13 -16.89 2.80
C THR A 208 -11.42 -17.62 3.18
N ILE A 209 -11.43 -18.25 4.35
CA ILE A 209 -12.65 -18.79 4.97
C ILE A 209 -13.02 -17.90 6.17
N GLY A 210 -14.23 -17.36 6.14
CA GLY A 210 -14.79 -16.56 7.22
C GLY A 210 -15.10 -17.37 8.48
N PRO A 211 -15.41 -16.69 9.60
CA PRO A 211 -15.81 -17.35 10.85
C PRO A 211 -17.11 -18.15 10.74
N ASP A 212 -17.90 -17.89 9.70
CA ASP A 212 -19.11 -18.61 9.30
C ASP A 212 -18.81 -19.90 8.49
N GLY A 213 -17.53 -20.19 8.24
CA GLY A 213 -17.10 -21.31 7.40
C GLY A 213 -17.31 -21.07 5.90
N GLN A 214 -17.70 -19.86 5.48
CA GLN A 214 -17.95 -19.55 4.07
C GLN A 214 -16.73 -18.90 3.41
N PRO A 215 -16.48 -19.19 2.12
CA PRO A 215 -15.42 -18.52 1.37
C PRO A 215 -15.67 -17.01 1.25
N ARG A 216 -14.62 -16.21 1.39
CA ARG A 216 -14.65 -14.77 1.16
C ARG A 216 -13.52 -14.35 0.23
N ASP A 217 -13.86 -13.46 -0.70
CA ASP A 217 -12.92 -12.84 -1.62
C ASP A 217 -12.48 -11.49 -1.06
N VAL A 218 -11.16 -11.29 -0.90
CA VAL A 218 -10.57 -10.06 -0.37
C VAL A 218 -9.76 -9.37 -1.48
N PRO A 219 -10.24 -8.27 -2.05
CA PRO A 219 -9.50 -7.51 -3.04
C PRO A 219 -8.35 -6.75 -2.39
N LEU A 220 -7.13 -6.96 -2.86
CA LEU A 220 -5.94 -6.22 -2.43
C LEU A 220 -5.85 -4.89 -3.16
N THR A 221 -6.81 -3.99 -2.92
CA THR A 221 -6.83 -2.67 -3.54
C THR A 221 -5.60 -1.84 -3.15
N ALA A 222 -5.35 -0.73 -3.85
CA ALA A 222 -4.29 0.21 -3.47
C ALA A 222 -4.43 0.67 -2.01
N GLU A 223 -5.67 0.84 -1.53
CA GLU A 223 -5.96 1.17 -0.14
C GLU A 223 -5.55 0.03 0.80
N VAL A 224 -5.89 -1.22 0.50
CA VAL A 224 -5.46 -2.38 1.31
C VAL A 224 -3.93 -2.47 1.40
N TRP A 225 -3.23 -2.28 0.28
CA TRP A 225 -1.77 -2.23 0.26
C TRP A 225 -1.23 -1.12 1.16
N GLN A 226 -1.73 0.11 0.98
CA GLN A 226 -1.25 1.27 1.70
C GLN A 226 -1.62 1.23 3.19
N HIS A 227 -2.78 0.69 3.57
CA HIS A 227 -3.29 0.76 4.93
C HIS A 227 -3.06 -0.50 5.75
N SER A 228 -2.91 -1.67 5.13
CA SER A 228 -2.72 -2.94 5.83
C SER A 228 -1.33 -3.54 5.58
N LEU A 229 -0.95 -3.76 4.31
CA LEU A 229 0.25 -4.56 3.99
C LEU A 229 1.56 -3.80 4.17
N LEU A 230 1.61 -2.53 3.71
CA LEU A 230 2.80 -1.69 3.79
C LEU A 230 2.95 -0.98 5.14
N ARG A 231 1.98 -1.16 6.04
CA ARG A 231 1.95 -0.57 7.38
C ARG A 231 1.80 -1.61 8.49
N GLY A 232 1.75 -2.89 8.14
CA GLY A 232 1.65 -4.00 9.08
C GLY A 232 3.02 -4.50 9.57
N PRO A 233 3.03 -5.48 10.50
CA PRO A 233 4.26 -6.06 11.08
C PRO A 233 5.23 -6.63 10.04
N TRP A 234 4.69 -7.02 8.90
CA TRP A 234 5.40 -7.68 7.79
C TRP A 234 5.73 -6.74 6.64
N ARG A 235 5.71 -5.43 6.87
CA ARG A 235 5.98 -4.40 5.86
C ARG A 235 7.17 -4.76 4.98
N ASP A 236 8.28 -5.20 5.57
CA ASP A 236 9.52 -5.44 4.83
C ASP A 236 9.37 -6.55 3.78
N ALA A 237 8.53 -7.57 4.06
CA ALA A 237 8.21 -8.62 3.09
C ALA A 237 7.35 -8.10 1.92
N PHE A 238 6.40 -7.20 2.21
CA PHE A 238 5.47 -6.68 1.20
C PHE A 238 6.01 -5.46 0.43
N ALA A 239 6.88 -4.65 1.03
CA ALA A 239 7.43 -3.45 0.43
C ALA A 239 8.21 -3.76 -0.86
N GLY A 240 9.00 -4.83 -0.87
CA GLY A 240 9.73 -5.24 -2.07
C GLY A 240 8.82 -5.60 -3.26
N ILE A 241 7.63 -6.14 -2.99
CA ILE A 241 6.62 -6.43 -4.02
C ILE A 241 6.04 -5.12 -4.56
N TRP A 242 5.63 -4.23 -3.65
CA TRP A 242 5.03 -2.95 -4.01
C TRP A 242 5.99 -2.03 -4.76
N ASP A 243 7.23 -1.90 -4.30
CA ASP A 243 8.21 -1.02 -4.95
C ASP A 243 8.56 -1.51 -6.36
N ARG A 244 8.64 -2.83 -6.57
CA ARG A 244 8.79 -3.39 -7.92
C ARG A 244 7.60 -3.03 -8.81
N HIS A 245 6.39 -3.06 -8.26
CA HIS A 245 5.20 -2.67 -9.00
C HIS A 245 5.19 -1.18 -9.36
N ILE A 246 5.45 -0.29 -8.40
CA ILE A 246 5.51 1.15 -8.64
C ILE A 246 6.61 1.49 -9.64
N ARG A 247 7.81 0.91 -9.49
CA ARG A 247 8.89 1.08 -10.47
C ARG A 247 8.49 0.64 -11.88
N ALA A 248 7.85 -0.53 -12.00
CA ALA A 248 7.37 -1.01 -13.30
C ALA A 248 6.27 -0.11 -13.89
N GLN A 249 5.39 0.46 -13.06
CA GLN A 249 4.41 1.45 -13.51
C GLN A 249 5.07 2.73 -14.01
N CYS A 250 6.02 3.30 -13.24
CA CYS A 250 6.75 4.49 -13.63
C CYS A 250 7.50 4.29 -14.95
N LEU A 251 8.27 3.19 -15.09
CA LEU A 251 8.98 2.87 -16.33
C LEU A 251 8.03 2.74 -17.53
N ARG A 252 6.85 2.15 -17.32
CA ARG A 252 5.83 2.05 -18.37
C ARG A 252 5.28 3.42 -18.76
N GLU A 253 5.02 4.29 -17.79
CA GLU A 253 4.54 5.65 -18.05
C GLU A 253 5.59 6.52 -18.74
N GLU A 254 6.85 6.42 -18.32
CA GLU A 254 7.99 7.05 -19.00
C GLU A 254 8.11 6.57 -20.44
N ALA A 255 8.10 5.25 -20.69
CA ALA A 255 8.14 4.70 -22.03
C ALA A 255 6.95 5.16 -22.90
N LEU A 256 5.75 5.26 -22.32
CA LEU A 256 4.57 5.77 -23.03
C LEU A 256 4.66 7.27 -23.32
N ALA A 257 5.26 8.05 -22.42
CA ALA A 257 5.52 9.48 -22.63
C ALA A 257 6.58 9.68 -23.71
N ASP A 258 7.64 8.89 -23.71
CA ASP A 258 8.69 8.89 -24.72
C ASP A 258 8.14 8.52 -26.10
N LEU A 259 7.31 7.46 -26.19
CA LEU A 259 6.64 7.07 -27.43
C LEU A 259 5.67 8.14 -27.93
N SER A 260 4.93 8.78 -27.02
CA SER A 260 4.01 9.87 -27.37
C SER A 260 4.74 11.11 -27.89
N THR A 261 5.97 11.34 -27.44
CA THR A 261 6.82 12.47 -27.85
C THR A 261 7.59 12.18 -29.14
N SER A 262 8.14 10.97 -29.25
CA SER A 262 8.98 10.53 -30.38
C SER A 262 8.18 10.14 -31.63
N GLN A 263 6.94 9.71 -31.47
CA GLN A 263 6.01 9.46 -32.58
C GLN A 263 4.82 10.42 -32.57
N PRO A 264 4.85 11.47 -33.41
CA PRO A 264 3.68 12.30 -33.66
C PRO A 264 2.50 11.45 -34.12
N GLY A 265 1.38 11.53 -33.42
CA GLY A 265 0.18 10.75 -33.75
C GLY A 265 0.12 9.35 -33.12
N PHE A 266 1.09 8.94 -32.30
CA PHE A 266 1.10 7.62 -31.62
C PHE A 266 -0.24 7.26 -30.97
N ARG A 267 -0.82 8.19 -30.20
CA ARG A 267 -2.13 7.98 -29.55
C ARG A 267 -3.27 7.77 -30.55
N GLN A 268 -3.22 8.45 -31.70
CA GLN A 268 -4.21 8.30 -32.76
C GLN A 268 -4.02 6.95 -33.46
N SER A 269 -2.78 6.56 -33.78
CA SER A 269 -2.44 5.25 -34.34
C SER A 269 -2.85 4.10 -33.41
N CYS A 270 -2.68 4.21 -32.09
CA CYS A 270 -3.17 3.21 -31.15
C CYS A 270 -4.71 3.11 -31.13
N ARG A 271 -5.42 4.25 -31.23
CA ARG A 271 -6.88 4.28 -31.30
C ARG A 271 -7.38 3.67 -32.60
N ASP A 272 -6.74 4.01 -33.71
CA ASP A 272 -7.03 3.45 -35.03
C ASP A 272 -6.75 1.94 -35.02
N PHE A 273 -5.62 1.49 -34.46
CA PHE A 273 -5.31 0.07 -34.30
C PHE A 273 -6.33 -0.68 -33.43
N VAL A 274 -6.74 -0.13 -32.29
CA VAL A 274 -7.78 -0.76 -31.44
C VAL A 274 -9.14 -0.75 -32.13
N ARG A 275 -9.47 0.30 -32.89
CA ARG A 275 -10.69 0.35 -33.71
C ARG A 275 -10.64 -0.70 -34.80
N ASP A 276 -9.50 -0.86 -35.47
CA ASP A 276 -9.28 -1.82 -36.55
C ASP A 276 -9.28 -3.26 -35.99
N LEU A 277 -8.76 -3.48 -34.77
CA LEU A 277 -8.89 -4.74 -34.02
C LEU A 277 -10.35 -5.07 -33.65
N ARG A 278 -11.16 -4.06 -33.31
CA ARG A 278 -12.59 -4.23 -33.01
C ARG A 278 -13.44 -4.41 -34.27
N ALA A 279 -12.97 -3.86 -35.39
CA ALA A 279 -13.55 -3.99 -36.72
C ALA A 279 -12.78 -5.02 -37.56
N PHE A 280 -12.22 -6.06 -36.92
CA PHE A 280 -11.57 -7.15 -37.63
C PHE A 280 -12.63 -7.87 -38.49
N GLY A 281 -12.65 -7.49 -39.75
CA GLY A 281 -13.62 -7.81 -40.79
C GLY A 281 -13.05 -7.34 -42.13
N ASP A 282 -13.79 -7.55 -43.22
CA ASP A 282 -13.27 -7.43 -44.59
C ASP A 282 -12.55 -6.09 -44.88
N ASP A 283 -13.03 -4.97 -44.33
CA ASP A 283 -12.39 -3.65 -44.52
C ASP A 283 -10.97 -3.55 -43.93
N THR A 284 -10.71 -4.15 -42.77
CA THR A 284 -9.39 -4.16 -42.14
C THR A 284 -8.45 -5.12 -42.88
N ARG A 285 -9.00 -6.24 -43.37
CA ARG A 285 -8.27 -7.16 -44.26
C ARG A 285 -7.85 -6.44 -45.54
N ASP A 286 -8.76 -5.73 -46.19
CA ASP A 286 -8.50 -5.07 -47.47
C ASP A 286 -7.49 -3.92 -47.32
N ARG A 287 -7.49 -3.20 -46.19
CA ARG A 287 -6.44 -2.22 -45.86
C ARG A 287 -5.07 -2.87 -45.61
N LEU A 288 -5.03 -3.98 -44.88
CA LEU A 288 -3.79 -4.73 -44.64
C LEU A 288 -3.23 -5.30 -45.95
N LEU A 289 -4.11 -5.85 -46.79
CA LEU A 289 -3.79 -6.37 -48.12
C LEU A 289 -3.28 -5.28 -49.08
N ALA A 290 -3.72 -4.02 -48.89
CA ALA A 290 -3.25 -2.86 -49.65
C ALA A 290 -1.91 -2.27 -49.18
N VAL A 291 -1.32 -2.75 -48.07
CA VAL A 291 -0.05 -2.22 -47.54
C VAL A 291 1.07 -2.42 -48.58
N PRO A 292 1.80 -1.36 -48.97
CA PRO A 292 2.92 -1.46 -49.90
C PRO A 292 4.07 -2.30 -49.32
N THR A 293 4.61 -3.22 -50.11
CA THR A 293 5.79 -4.01 -49.73
C THR A 293 7.04 -3.45 -50.39
N ALA A 294 8.04 -3.11 -49.57
CA ALA A 294 9.26 -2.44 -50.02
C ALA A 294 10.11 -3.28 -51.00
N SER A 295 9.99 -4.60 -50.96
CA SER A 295 10.89 -5.52 -51.65
C SER A 295 10.42 -5.99 -53.02
N HIS A 296 9.16 -5.74 -53.43
CA HIS A 296 8.60 -6.31 -54.68
C HIS A 296 7.77 -5.33 -55.54
N GLY A 297 7.69 -4.03 -55.19
CA GLY A 297 6.96 -3.06 -56.00
C GLY A 297 5.46 -3.34 -56.13
N GLY A 298 4.85 -3.92 -55.10
CA GLY A 298 3.43 -4.30 -55.05
C GLY A 298 2.87 -4.28 -53.61
N THR A 299 1.60 -4.64 -53.44
CA THR A 299 0.92 -4.68 -52.14
C THR A 299 1.12 -6.02 -51.42
N LEU A 300 0.85 -6.07 -50.12
CA LEU A 300 0.90 -7.30 -49.31
C LEU A 300 0.07 -8.42 -49.94
N GLU A 301 -1.08 -8.10 -50.54
CA GLU A 301 -1.90 -9.06 -51.28
C GLU A 301 -1.16 -9.72 -52.45
N SER A 302 -0.47 -8.92 -53.26
CA SER A 302 0.29 -9.43 -54.40
C SER A 302 1.44 -10.33 -53.97
N ALA A 303 2.09 -9.99 -52.84
CA ALA A 303 3.15 -10.81 -52.26
C ALA A 303 2.62 -12.15 -51.71
N LEU A 304 1.48 -12.12 -51.01
CA LEU A 304 0.83 -13.33 -50.49
C LEU A 304 0.33 -14.25 -51.62
N ARG A 305 -0.21 -13.68 -52.71
CA ARG A 305 -0.59 -14.48 -53.90
C ARG A 305 0.62 -15.13 -54.57
N ALA A 306 1.71 -14.38 -54.77
CA ALA A 306 2.94 -14.92 -55.34
C ALA A 306 3.55 -16.06 -54.47
N LEU A 307 3.45 -15.93 -53.14
CA LEU A 307 3.87 -16.99 -52.20
C LEU A 307 2.94 -18.20 -52.25
N ALA A 308 1.63 -18.00 -52.36
CA ALA A 308 0.66 -19.07 -52.51
C ALA A 308 0.86 -19.87 -53.83
N GLU A 309 1.20 -19.18 -54.92
CA GLU A 309 1.57 -19.81 -56.20
C GLU A 309 2.85 -20.66 -56.05
N LYS A 310 3.90 -20.11 -55.42
CA LYS A 310 5.17 -20.82 -55.17
C LYS A 310 5.00 -22.06 -54.28
N ARG A 311 4.09 -21.99 -53.29
CA ARG A 311 3.69 -23.14 -52.46
C ARG A 311 2.97 -24.22 -53.26
N ARG A 312 2.10 -23.83 -54.20
CA ARG A 312 1.37 -24.77 -55.06
C ARG A 312 2.32 -25.53 -55.98
N ASP A 313 3.40 -24.88 -56.42
CA ASP A 313 4.47 -25.49 -57.23
C ASP A 313 5.51 -26.28 -56.39
N GLY A 314 5.31 -26.40 -55.07
CA GLY A 314 6.17 -27.20 -54.19
C GLY A 314 7.57 -26.64 -53.95
N THR A 315 7.84 -25.40 -54.36
CA THR A 315 9.18 -24.81 -54.33
C THR A 315 9.60 -24.26 -52.96
N ILE A 316 8.67 -24.10 -52.01
CA ILE A 316 8.92 -23.50 -50.69
C ILE A 316 8.06 -24.19 -49.62
N CYS A 317 8.64 -24.51 -48.45
CA CYS A 317 7.90 -25.04 -47.29
C CYS A 317 7.42 -23.91 -46.34
N ALA A 318 6.38 -24.19 -45.55
CA ALA A 318 5.66 -23.18 -44.76
C ALA A 318 6.50 -22.34 -43.78
N SER A 319 7.68 -22.82 -43.38
CA SER A 319 8.60 -22.11 -42.47
C SER A 319 9.50 -21.08 -43.18
N HIS A 320 9.77 -21.23 -44.49
CA HIS A 320 10.50 -20.24 -45.29
C HIS A 320 9.59 -19.10 -45.81
N ASP A 321 8.29 -19.19 -45.51
CA ASP A 321 7.22 -18.50 -46.21
C ASP A 321 6.93 -17.08 -45.72
N LEU A 322 7.28 -16.76 -44.46
CA LEU A 322 6.94 -15.46 -43.85
C LEU A 322 8.16 -14.60 -43.49
N SER A 323 9.37 -15.16 -43.59
CA SER A 323 10.61 -14.45 -43.20
C SER A 323 10.88 -13.15 -43.98
N PRO A 324 10.54 -13.02 -45.28
CA PRO A 324 10.78 -11.76 -46.00
C PRO A 324 9.79 -10.65 -45.61
N ILE A 325 8.57 -11.03 -45.20
CA ILE A 325 7.50 -10.10 -44.80
C ILE A 325 7.83 -9.49 -43.43
N PHE A 326 8.35 -10.28 -42.50
CA PHE A 326 8.78 -9.78 -41.19
C PHE A 326 10.03 -8.90 -41.24
N ARG A 327 10.95 -9.13 -42.18
CA ARG A 327 12.10 -8.21 -42.40
C ARG A 327 11.68 -6.83 -42.89
N GLY A 328 10.67 -6.74 -43.75
CA GLY A 328 10.20 -5.46 -44.27
C GLY A 328 9.45 -4.60 -43.25
N CYS A 329 8.68 -5.22 -42.34
CA CYS A 329 7.83 -4.50 -41.39
C CYS A 329 8.52 -4.16 -40.05
N ALA A 330 9.58 -4.88 -39.66
CA ALA A 330 10.25 -4.67 -38.37
C ALA A 330 11.45 -3.71 -38.42
N GLY A 331 11.90 -3.30 -39.61
CA GLY A 331 13.19 -2.63 -39.78
C GLY A 331 14.36 -3.54 -39.40
N ASP A 332 15.57 -3.19 -39.85
CA ASP A 332 16.82 -3.91 -39.54
C ASP A 332 17.24 -3.77 -38.06
N CYS A 333 16.34 -4.03 -37.10
CA CYS A 333 16.67 -4.15 -35.68
C CYS A 333 17.19 -5.54 -35.29
N LEU A 334 17.37 -6.44 -36.26
CA LEU A 334 18.06 -7.73 -36.10
C LEU A 334 19.26 -7.80 -37.05
N GLY A 335 20.11 -6.78 -37.01
CA GLY A 335 21.45 -6.86 -37.57
C GLY A 335 22.41 -7.49 -36.57
N GLN A 336 23.21 -8.44 -37.05
CA GLN A 336 24.55 -8.74 -36.49
C GLN A 336 24.59 -9.23 -35.04
N GLY A 337 24.54 -10.55 -34.88
CA GLY A 337 24.82 -11.22 -33.62
C GLY A 337 24.93 -12.73 -33.79
N GLN A 338 26.05 -13.15 -34.39
CA GLN A 338 26.57 -14.53 -34.57
C GLN A 338 25.73 -15.52 -35.38
#